data_AF-X0UM36-F1
#
_entry.id   AF-X0UM36-F1
#
_cell.length_a   1.000
_cell.length_b   1.000
_cell.length_c   1.000
_cell.angle_alpha   90.00
_cell.angle_beta   90.00
_cell.angle_gamma   90.00
#
_symmetry.space_group_name_H-M   'P 1'
#
loop_
_entity.id
_entity.type
_entity.pdbx_description
1 polymer ?
#
loop_
_entity_poly.entity_id
_entity_poly.type
_entity_poly.pdbx_seq_one_letter_code
_entity_poly.pdbx_strand_id
1 'polypeptide(L)' 'KGWLYKSIITFIEFAAGGEHFKNYRDFIANKGLPAIASAHGLSIDKKKIVSGGNIALFLLRSK' A
#
# COMPACT_ATOMS: atom_id res chain seq x y z
N LYS A 1 1.64 32.50 8.54
CA LYS A 1 0.89 31.29 8.08
C LYS A 1 1.80 30.14 7.62
N GLY A 2 2.98 30.37 7.03
CA GLY A 2 3.83 29.30 6.46
C GLY A 2 4.50 28.32 7.42
N TRP A 3 4.72 28.69 8.69
CA TRP A 3 5.44 27.83 9.65
C TRP A 3 4.59 26.63 10.14
N LEU A 4 3.28 26.83 10.28
CA LEU A 4 2.33 25.76 10.62
C LEU A 4 2.19 24.75 9.49
N TYR A 5 2.08 25.22 8.24
CA TYR A 5 2.06 24.33 7.07
C TYR A 5 3.36 23.54 6.93
N LYS A 6 4.52 24.19 7.14
CA LYS A 6 5.82 23.49 7.11
C LYS A 6 5.88 22.36 8.14
N SER A 7 5.37 22.58 9.35
CA SER A 7 5.37 21.57 10.42
C SER A 7 4.44 20.39 10.08
N ILE A 8 3.27 20.64 9.50
CA ILE A 8 2.34 19.60 9.06
C ILE A 8 2.95 18.80 7.90
N ILE A 9 3.56 19.48 6.92
CA ILE A 9 4.23 18.84 5.79
C ILE A 9 5.36 17.93 6.30
N THR A 10 6.24 18.44 7.16
CA THR A 10 7.35 17.66 7.74
C THR A 10 6.86 16.49 8.58
N PHE A 11 5.75 16.64 9.32
CA PHE A 11 5.15 15.53 10.06
C PHE A 11 4.59 14.46 9.12
N ILE A 12 3.92 14.86 8.03
CA ILE A 12 3.43 13.94 7.00
C ILE A 12 4.59 13.25 6.30
N GLU A 13 5.66 13.97 5.94
CA GLU A 13 6.87 13.40 5.33
C GLU A 13 7.57 12.42 6.29
N PHE A 14 7.66 12.74 7.58
CA PHE A 14 8.26 11.88 8.59
C PHE A 14 7.41 10.63 8.87
N ALA A 15 6.09 10.79 9.03
CA ALA A 15 5.15 9.68 9.17
C ALA A 15 5.16 8.80 7.91
N ALA A 16 5.15 9.40 6.73
CA ALA A 16 5.35 8.71 5.44
C ALA A 16 6.78 8.21 5.22
N GLY A 17 7.72 8.46 6.12
CA GLY A 17 9.04 7.84 6.10
C GLY A 17 9.02 6.54 6.90
N GLY A 18 8.74 6.64 8.21
CA GLY A 18 8.77 5.51 9.14
C GLY A 18 7.63 4.52 8.94
N GLU A 19 6.39 5.01 8.93
CA GLU A 19 5.20 4.17 8.76
C GLU A 19 5.15 3.56 7.35
N HIS A 20 5.51 4.34 6.33
CA HIS A 20 5.60 3.83 4.96
C HIS A 20 6.67 2.75 4.81
N PHE A 21 7.84 2.90 5.44
CA PHE A 21 8.87 1.86 5.41
C PHE A 21 8.42 0.60 6.16
N LYS A 22 7.73 0.77 7.31
CA LYS A 22 7.12 -0.35 8.03
C LYS A 22 6.08 -1.08 7.16
N ASN A 23 5.18 -0.33 6.53
CA ASN A 23 4.15 -0.87 5.63
C ASN A 23 4.76 -1.53 4.40
N TYR A 24 5.85 -0.99 3.87
CA TYR A 24 6.61 -1.60 2.78
C TYR A 24 7.19 -2.95 3.22
N ARG A 25 7.83 -3.02 4.38
CA ARG A 25 8.37 -4.28 4.93
C ARG A 25 7.27 -5.30 5.19
N ASP A 26 6.15 -4.88 5.75
CA ASP A 26 4.98 -5.72 5.97
C ASP A 26 4.41 -6.25 4.64
N PHE A 27 4.27 -5.38 3.64
CA PHE A 27 3.85 -5.76 2.29
C PHE A 27 4.76 -6.84 1.69
N ILE A 28 6.08 -6.69 1.81
CA ILE A 28 7.04 -7.68 1.32
C ILE A 28 6.94 -8.99 2.11
N ALA A 29 6.86 -8.93 3.45
CA ALA A 29 6.76 -10.10 4.32
C ALA A 29 5.48 -10.92 4.05
N ASN A 30 4.37 -10.23 3.84
CA ASN A 30 3.07 -10.83 3.54
C ASN A 30 2.89 -11.17 2.06
N LYS A 31 3.92 -11.04 1.20
CA LYS A 31 3.83 -11.25 -0.27
C LYS A 31 2.73 -10.40 -0.94
N GLY A 32 2.39 -9.28 -0.32
CA GLY A 32 1.39 -8.31 -0.77
C GLY A 32 -0.05 -8.83 -0.76
N LEU A 33 -0.89 -8.11 -1.50
CA LEU A 33 -2.33 -8.33 -1.55
C LEU A 33 -2.76 -9.76 -1.97
N PRO A 34 -2.06 -10.48 -2.89
CA PRO A 34 -2.48 -11.82 -3.29
C PRO A 34 -2.54 -12.85 -2.16
N ALA A 35 -1.56 -12.83 -1.24
CA ALA A 35 -1.55 -13.78 -0.14
C ALA A 35 -2.65 -13.46 0.88
N ILE A 36 -2.85 -12.17 1.18
CA ILE A 36 -3.92 -11.70 2.07
C ILE A 36 -5.29 -12.09 1.48
N ALA A 37 -5.52 -11.82 0.19
CA ALA A 37 -6.77 -12.19 -0.48
C ALA A 37 -7.05 -13.70 -0.36
N SER A 38 -6.04 -14.54 -0.61
CA SER A 38 -6.19 -16.00 -0.50
C SER A 38 -6.52 -16.46 0.92
N ALA A 39 -5.86 -15.89 1.94
CA ALA A 39 -6.08 -16.20 3.35
C ALA A 39 -7.51 -15.87 3.81
N HIS A 40 -8.17 -14.90 3.16
CA HIS A 40 -9.55 -14.50 3.42
C HIS A 40 -10.57 -15.15 2.49
N GLY A 41 -10.21 -16.23 1.79
CA GLY A 41 -11.16 -16.95 0.93
C GLY A 41 -11.54 -16.20 -0.36
N LEU A 42 -10.77 -15.18 -0.75
CA LEU A 42 -10.95 -14.47 -2.00
C LEU A 42 -10.05 -15.05 -3.09
N SER A 43 -10.50 -14.98 -4.34
CA SER A 43 -9.67 -15.26 -5.51
C SER A 43 -9.51 -14.00 -6.36
N ILE A 44 -8.39 -13.90 -7.09
CA ILE A 44 -8.11 -12.79 -7.99
C ILE A 44 -8.79 -13.09 -9.33
N ASP A 45 -9.79 -12.29 -9.70
CA ASP A 45 -10.46 -12.38 -11.00
C ASP A 45 -9.67 -11.62 -12.07
N LYS A 46 -9.20 -10.41 -11.76
CA LYS A 46 -8.39 -9.58 -12.68
C LYS A 46 -7.27 -8.87 -11.94
N LYS A 47 -6.15 -8.64 -12.63
CA LYS A 47 -5.02 -7.82 -12.17
C LYS A 47 -4.61 -6.86 -13.26
N LYS A 48 -4.36 -5.59 -12.91
CA LYS A 48 -3.74 -4.60 -13.78
C LYS A 48 -2.61 -3.89 -13.04
N ILE A 49 -1.42 -3.89 -13.61
CA ILE A 49 -0.29 -3.11 -13.12
C ILE A 49 -0.25 -1.80 -13.92
N VAL A 50 -0.11 -0.68 -13.24
CA VAL A 50 -0.12 0.67 -13.83
C VAL A 50 1.07 1.50 -13.34
N SER A 51 1.20 2.72 -13.86
CA SER A 51 2.16 3.74 -13.41
C SER A 51 3.62 3.26 -13.39
N GLY A 52 4.04 2.48 -14.39
CA GLY A 52 5.42 2.01 -14.51
C GLY A 52 5.78 0.85 -13.58
N GLY A 53 4.80 0.17 -12.99
CA GLY A 53 5.04 -1.01 -12.15
C GLY A 53 4.89 -0.79 -10.65
N ASN A 54 4.62 0.44 -10.21
CA ASN A 54 4.55 0.81 -8.79
C ASN A 54 3.14 0.67 -8.17
N ILE A 55 2.09 0.55 -8.98
CA ILE A 55 0.71 0.41 -8.51
C ILE A 55 0.08 -0.79 -9.21
N ALA A 56 -0.60 -1.63 -8.43
CA ALA A 56 -1.37 -2.77 -8.93
C ALA A 56 -2.82 -2.67 -8.45
N LEU A 57 -3.76 -2.85 -9.39
CA LEU A 57 -5.19 -2.94 -9.14
C LEU A 57 -5.63 -4.40 -9.28
N PHE A 58 -6.37 -4.89 -8.29
CA PHE A 58 -6.89 -6.26 -8.26
C PHE A 58 -8.41 -6.23 -8.17
N LEU A 59 -9.09 -7.00 -9.01
CA LEU A 59 -10.50 -7.34 -8.86
C LEU A 59 -10.57 -8.68 -8.14
N LEU A 60 -11.20 -8.70 -6.97
CA LEU A 60 -11.35 -9.89 -6.14
C LEU A 60 -12.79 -10.41 -6.24
N ARG A 61 -12.95 -11.72 -6.11
CA ARG A 61 -14.25 -12.38 -5.94
C ARG A 61 -14.20 -13.30 -4.73
N SER A 62 -15.34 -13.49 -4.06
CA SER A 62 -15.47 -14.61 -3.13
C SER A 62 -15.24 -15.90 -3.89
N LYS A 63 -14.51 -16.83 -3.27
CA LYS A 63 -14.56 -18.23 -3.67
C LYS A 63 -15.98 -18.77 -3.47
#